data_AF-A0A848GNE1-F1
#
_entry.id   AF-A0A848GNE1-F1
#
_cell.length_a   1.000
_cell.length_b   1.000
_cell.length_c   1.000
_cell.angle_alpha   90.00
_cell.angle_beta   90.00
_cell.angle_gamma   90.00
#
_symmetry.space_group_name_H-M   'P 1'
#
loop_
_entity.id
_entity.type
_entity.pdbx_description
1 polymer ?
#
loop_
_entity_poly.entity_id
_entity_poly.type
_entity_poly.pdbx_seq_one_letter_code
_entity_poly.pdbx_strand_id
1 'polypeptide(L)'
;MGAYNLLIVNVQCPNCKNTYEAKIQFKYGDTWQLQYRLGDKLKWGGNDIGVPGWPCVKVYGILETDICPVCNQINLEDEFDIYIEHDVLKEVRKMDNIEDYFLNDGSYKLME
;
A
#
# COMPACT_ATOMS: atom_id res chain seq x y z
N MET A 1 17.29 -3.80 0.88
CA MET A 1 16.61 -2.49 0.78
C MET A 1 16.28 -2.26 -0.68
N GLY A 2 15.02 -2.45 -1.07
CA GLY A 2 14.56 -2.28 -2.45
C GLY A 2 13.75 -0.99 -2.59
N ALA A 3 13.62 -0.48 -3.81
CA ALA A 3 12.75 0.65 -4.08
C ALA A 3 11.27 0.30 -3.82
N TYR A 4 10.47 1.31 -3.49
CA TYR A 4 9.05 1.21 -3.15
C TYR A 4 8.33 2.47 -3.63
N ASN A 5 7.00 2.45 -3.62
CA ASN A 5 6.14 3.60 -3.88
C ASN A 5 5.37 3.97 -2.61
N LEU A 6 4.76 5.15 -2.62
CA LEU A 6 4.00 5.71 -1.49
C LEU A 6 2.56 5.96 -1.90
N LEU A 7 1.61 5.40 -1.15
CA LEU A 7 0.20 5.71 -1.25
C LEU A 7 -0.17 6.69 -0.12
N ILE A 8 -0.63 7.87 -0.49
CA ILE A 8 -1.09 8.91 0.42
C ILE A 8 -2.60 8.75 0.62
N VAL A 9 -3.00 8.48 1.87
CA VAL A 9 -4.37 8.14 2.22
C VAL A 9 -4.68 8.55 3.65
N ASN A 10 -5.94 8.90 3.90
CA ASN A 10 -6.46 9.14 5.24
C ASN A 10 -6.67 7.82 5.98
N VAL A 11 -5.96 7.62 7.09
CA VAL A 11 -6.13 6.47 7.98
C VAL A 11 -6.66 6.94 9.34
N GLN A 12 -7.40 6.07 10.02
CA GLN A 12 -7.91 6.35 11.35
C GLN A 12 -7.01 5.69 12.40
N CYS A 13 -6.53 6.48 13.37
CA CYS A 13 -5.78 5.93 14.49
C CYS A 13 -6.68 5.06 15.38
N PRO A 14 -6.32 3.80 15.68
CA PRO A 14 -7.09 2.97 16.60
C PRO A 14 -7.16 3.51 18.03
N ASN A 15 -6.12 4.24 18.47
CA ASN A 15 -5.99 4.77 19.83
C ASN A 15 -6.85 6.02 20.07
N CYS A 16 -6.70 7.06 19.24
CA CYS A 16 -7.39 8.34 19.45
C CYS A 16 -8.59 8.57 18.53
N LYS A 17 -8.85 7.65 17.59
CA LYS A 17 -9.93 7.72 16.57
C LYS A 17 -9.88 8.92 15.62
N ASN A 18 -8.86 9.77 15.72
CA ASN A 18 -8.63 10.83 14.75
C ASN A 18 -8.17 10.24 13.42
N THR A 19 -8.63 10.87 12.35
CA THR A 19 -8.18 10.61 10.98
C THR A 19 -7.03 11.53 10.64
N TYR A 20 -5.98 11.01 10.02
CA TYR A 20 -4.85 11.80 9.55
C TYR A 20 -4.34 11.27 8.21
N GLU A 21 -3.68 12.14 7.44
CA GLU A 21 -3.03 11.74 6.19
C GLU A 21 -1.77 10.93 6.52
N ALA A 22 -1.74 9.68 6.07
CA ALA A 22 -0.63 8.78 6.22
C ALA A 22 -0.07 8.37 4.87
N LYS A 23 1.15 7.86 4.90
CA LYS A 23 1.83 7.31 3.73
C LYS A 23 2.05 5.82 3.95
N ILE A 24 1.56 5.03 3.01
CA ILE A 24 1.71 3.58 2.99
C ILE A 24 2.77 3.24 1.92
N GLN A 25 3.84 2.59 2.33
CA GLN A 25 4.87 2.06 1.45
C GLN A 25 4.39 0.76 0.81
N PHE A 26 4.50 0.63 -0.51
CA PHE A 26 4.10 -0.58 -1.23
C PHE A 26 5.02 -0.85 -2.43
N LYS A 27 4.98 -2.07 -2.95
CA LYS A 27 5.81 -2.52 -4.08
C LYS A 27 4.97 -3.10 -5.20
N TYR A 28 4.59 -2.24 -6.15
CA TYR A 28 3.92 -2.62 -7.38
C TYR A 28 4.01 -1.48 -8.42
N GLY A 29 4.09 -1.82 -9.70
CA GLY A 29 4.39 -0.87 -10.77
C GLY A 29 5.85 -0.42 -10.78
N ASP A 30 6.12 0.75 -11.34
CA ASP A 30 7.46 1.37 -11.36
C ASP A 30 7.86 1.83 -9.96
N THR A 31 8.71 1.06 -9.29
CA THR A 31 9.16 1.32 -7.91
C THR A 31 10.27 2.36 -7.89
N TRP A 32 9.89 3.63 -7.73
CA TRP A 32 10.83 4.76 -7.75
C TRP A 32 10.47 5.87 -6.75
N GLN A 33 9.92 5.49 -5.59
CA GLN A 33 9.43 6.42 -4.55
C GLN A 33 8.37 7.38 -5.08
N LEU A 34 7.59 6.91 -6.07
CA LEU A 34 6.49 7.67 -6.63
C LEU A 34 5.37 7.79 -5.59
N GLN A 35 4.76 8.96 -5.52
CA GLN A 35 3.66 9.25 -4.62
C GLN A 35 2.35 9.19 -5.39
N TYR A 36 1.39 8.45 -4.85
CA TYR A 36 0.07 8.22 -5.43
C TYR A 36 -1.02 8.52 -4.41
N ARG A 37 -2.23 8.75 -4.90
CA ARG A 37 -3.49 8.78 -4.15
C ARG A 37 -4.45 7.74 -4.71
N LEU A 38 -5.51 7.43 -3.97
CA LEU A 38 -6.58 6.60 -4.48
C LEU A 38 -7.20 7.25 -5.73
N GLY A 39 -7.42 6.44 -6.77
CA GLY A 39 -7.86 6.85 -8.10
C GLY A 39 -6.71 7.09 -9.09
N ASP A 40 -5.46 7.19 -8.63
CA ASP A 40 -4.32 7.35 -9.53
C ASP A 40 -4.01 6.05 -10.28
N LYS A 41 -3.53 6.21 -11.52
CA LYS A 41 -3.01 5.10 -12.32
C LYS A 41 -1.50 4.95 -12.09
N LEU A 42 -1.08 3.72 -11.84
CA LEU A 42 0.32 3.35 -11.70
C LEU A 42 1.09 3.61 -12.98
N LYS A 43 2.33 4.05 -12.80
CA LYS A 43 3.32 4.14 -13.86
C LYS A 43 4.08 2.82 -13.97
N TRP A 44 4.55 2.58 -15.18
CA TRP A 44 5.43 1.48 -15.56
C TRP A 44 6.57 2.09 -16.36
N GLY A 45 7.82 1.68 -16.11
CA GLY A 45 8.95 2.49 -16.58
C GLY A 45 10.36 1.96 -16.32
N GLY A 46 10.51 0.72 -15.85
CA GLY A 46 11.81 0.04 -15.79
C GLY A 46 12.19 -0.56 -14.44
N ASN A 47 11.69 -0.04 -13.32
CA ASN A 47 11.82 -0.69 -11.99
C ASN A 47 10.52 -1.39 -11.61
N ASP A 48 9.98 -2.14 -12.56
CA ASP A 48 8.62 -2.65 -12.51
C ASP A 48 8.53 -3.90 -11.62
N ILE A 49 7.60 -3.88 -10.67
CA ILE A 49 7.21 -5.04 -9.87
C ILE A 49 5.76 -5.38 -10.18
N GLY A 50 5.49 -6.63 -10.55
CA GLY A 50 4.14 -7.10 -10.87
C GLY A 50 3.87 -7.22 -12.36
N VAL A 51 2.57 -7.17 -12.72
CA VAL A 51 2.09 -7.39 -14.09
C VAL A 51 1.16 -6.23 -14.48
N PRO A 52 1.49 -5.43 -15.51
CA PRO A 52 0.65 -4.30 -15.93
C PRO A 52 -0.71 -4.76 -16.43
N GLY A 53 -1.74 -3.98 -16.10
CA GLY A 53 -3.10 -4.14 -16.60
C GLY A 53 -3.85 -5.36 -16.04
N TRP A 54 -3.36 -5.98 -14.97
CA TRP A 54 -4.05 -7.12 -14.35
C TRP A 54 -5.44 -6.70 -13.81
N PRO A 55 -6.49 -7.55 -13.93
CA PRO A 55 -7.85 -7.16 -13.55
C PRO A 55 -7.99 -6.71 -12.10
N CYS A 56 -7.43 -7.47 -11.16
CA CYS A 56 -7.40 -7.13 -9.75
C CYS A 56 -6.17 -7.70 -9.04
N VAL A 57 -5.46 -6.86 -8.30
CA VAL A 57 -4.25 -7.24 -7.57
C VAL A 57 -4.35 -6.72 -6.15
N LYS A 58 -3.97 -7.59 -5.22
CA LYS A 58 -3.85 -7.27 -3.81
C LYS A 58 -2.36 -7.05 -3.50
N VAL A 59 -2.00 -5.89 -3.00
CA VAL A 59 -0.60 -5.47 -2.78
C VAL A 59 -0.39 -5.18 -1.30
N TYR A 60 0.71 -5.68 -0.76
CA TYR A 60 1.10 -5.44 0.62
C TYR A 60 1.54 -4.00 0.80
N GLY A 61 0.99 -3.34 1.80
CA GLY A 61 1.35 -2.00 2.22
C GLY A 61 1.72 -1.96 3.70
N ILE A 62 2.70 -1.12 4.05
CA ILE A 62 3.07 -0.84 5.44
C ILE A 62 3.19 0.67 5.67
N LEU A 63 2.77 1.19 6.83
CA LEU A 63 2.94 2.61 7.14
C LEU A 63 4.41 3.02 7.12
N GLU A 64 4.67 4.21 6.59
CA GLU A 64 6.00 4.85 6.70
C GLU A 64 6.34 5.19 8.16
N THR A 65 5.33 5.49 8.97
CA THR A 65 5.49 5.78 10.40
C THR A 65 4.40 5.09 11.21
N ASP A 66 4.83 4.35 12.23
CA ASP A 66 3.96 3.71 13.21
C ASP A 66 3.40 4.72 14.22
N ILE A 67 3.95 5.94 14.36
CA ILE A 67 3.52 6.90 15.38
C ILE A 67 2.38 7.77 14.85
N CYS A 68 1.24 7.79 15.57
CA CYS A 68 0.16 8.71 15.26
C CYS A 68 0.57 10.16 15.54
N PRO A 69 0.46 11.09 14.56
CA PRO A 69 0.87 12.49 14.74
C PRO A 69 -0.05 13.29 15.68
N VAL A 70 -1.22 12.74 16.04
CA VAL A 70 -2.21 13.43 16.88
C VAL A 70 -2.09 13.05 18.35
N CYS A 71 -1.96 11.76 18.67
CA CYS A 71 -1.86 11.29 20.06
C CYS A 71 -0.47 10.78 20.45
N ASN A 72 0.47 10.75 19.50
CA ASN A 72 1.86 10.32 19.72
C ASN A 72 2.00 8.89 20.28
N GLN A 73 1.00 8.03 19.99
CA GLN A 73 1.00 6.61 20.32
C GLN A 73 1.40 5.79 19.09
N ILE A 74 2.01 4.63 19.33
CA ILE A 74 2.33 3.64 18.30
C ILE A 74 1.02 3.02 17.79
N ASN A 75 0.88 2.95 16.47
CA ASN A 75 -0.15 2.23 15.76
C ASN A 75 0.37 0.82 15.50
N LEU A 76 -0.21 -0.16 16.20
CA LEU A 76 0.08 -1.58 16.01
C LEU A 76 -0.63 -2.18 14.78
N GLU A 77 -1.45 -1.37 14.09
CA GLU A 77 -2.17 -1.74 12.88
C GLU A 77 -1.58 -0.95 11.71
N ASP A 78 -0.33 -1.26 11.38
CA ASP A 78 0.48 -0.57 10.38
C ASP A 78 0.55 -1.29 9.03
N GLU A 79 -0.07 -2.47 8.90
CA GLU A 79 -0.10 -3.29 7.70
C GLU A 79 -1.45 -3.18 6.97
N PHE A 80 -1.39 -3.11 5.63
CA PHE A 80 -2.52 -2.80 4.77
C PHE A 80 -2.57 -3.67 3.52
N ASP A 81 -3.80 -3.94 3.06
CA ASP A 81 -4.12 -4.52 1.77
C ASP A 81 -4.50 -3.40 0.80
N ILE A 82 -3.69 -3.19 -0.24
CA ILE A 82 -3.95 -2.22 -1.30
C ILE A 82 -4.53 -2.95 -2.51
N TYR A 83 -5.71 -2.53 -2.96
CA TYR A 83 -6.39 -3.10 -4.11
C TYR A 83 -6.16 -2.25 -5.34
N ILE A 84 -5.66 -2.89 -6.39
CA ILE A 84 -5.32 -2.26 -7.67
C ILE A 84 -6.11 -2.96 -8.78
N GLU A 85 -6.86 -2.21 -9.56
CA GLU A 85 -7.65 -2.73 -10.68
C GLU A 85 -7.22 -2.06 -11.97
N HIS A 86 -6.77 -2.83 -12.96
CA HIS A 86 -6.33 -2.29 -14.26
C HIS A 86 -5.33 -1.12 -14.10
N ASP A 87 -4.34 -1.31 -13.22
CA ASP A 87 -3.33 -0.34 -12.80
C ASP A 87 -3.84 0.87 -12.00
N VAL A 88 -5.11 0.91 -11.59
CA VAL A 88 -5.66 2.02 -10.81
C VAL A 88 -5.70 1.65 -9.33
N LEU A 89 -5.18 2.50 -8.45
CA LEU A 89 -5.26 2.35 -7.00
C LEU A 89 -6.69 2.58 -6.54
N LYS A 90 -7.44 1.51 -6.22
CA LYS A 90 -8.88 1.60 -5.96
C LYS A 90 -9.19 1.82 -4.50
N GLU A 91 -8.59 1.00 -3.65
CA GLU A 91 -8.95 0.93 -2.24
C GLU A 91 -7.75 0.50 -1.40
N VAL A 92 -7.78 0.87 -0.13
CA VAL A 92 -6.88 0.33 0.88
C VAL A 92 -7.68 -0.09 2.11
N ARG A 93 -7.32 -1.25 2.66
CA ARG A 93 -7.92 -1.83 3.86
C ARG A 93 -6.82 -2.22 4.83
N LYS A 94 -7.17 -2.40 6.10
CA LYS A 94 -6.28 -3.10 7.03
C LYS A 94 -5.98 -4.49 6.48
N MET A 95 -4.74 -4.95 6.67
CA MET A 95 -4.35 -6.26 6.22
C MET A 95 -5.19 -7.34 6.90
N ASP A 96 -5.74 -8.26 6.11
CA ASP A 96 -6.53 -9.38 6.60
C ASP A 96 -5.67 -10.64 6.83
N ASN A 97 -4.86 -11.02 5.84
CA ASN A 97 -4.05 -12.24 5.90
C ASN A 97 -2.65 -12.03 5.30
N ILE A 98 -1.61 -12.14 6.13
CA ILE A 98 -0.20 -12.03 5.71
C ILE A 98 0.24 -13.14 4.77
N GLU A 99 -0.39 -14.32 4.82
CA GLU A 99 -0.05 -15.48 3.96
C GLU A 99 -0.26 -15.20 2.48
N ASP A 100 -1.14 -14.22 2.14
CA ASP A 100 -1.35 -13.76 0.78
C ASP A 100 -0.05 -13.25 0.13
N TYR A 101 0.93 -12.85 0.94
CA TYR A 101 2.17 -12.24 0.49
C TYR A 101 3.39 -13.16 0.66
N PHE A 102 3.24 -14.44 1.02
CA PHE A 102 4.39 -15.34 1.14
C PHE A 102 5.05 -15.70 -0.21
N LEU A 103 4.41 -15.32 -1.32
CA LEU A 103 4.92 -15.46 -2.68
C LEU A 103 5.30 -14.08 -3.24
N ASN A 104 5.95 -14.04 -4.43
CA ASN A 104 6.31 -12.81 -5.13
C ASN A 104 7.09 -11.81 -4.27
N ASP A 105 8.13 -12.29 -3.57
CA ASP A 105 9.01 -11.46 -2.74
C ASP A 105 8.29 -10.65 -1.65
N GLY A 106 7.16 -11.14 -1.11
CA GLY A 106 6.49 -10.43 -0.02
C GLY A 106 5.56 -9.30 -0.46
N SER A 107 5.33 -9.12 -1.77
CA SER A 107 4.89 -7.81 -2.27
C SER A 107 3.44 -7.77 -2.77
N TYR A 108 2.95 -8.83 -3.43
CA TYR A 108 1.61 -8.82 -4.02
C TYR A 108 1.06 -10.23 -4.33
N LYS A 109 -0.26 -10.29 -4.46
CA LYS A 109 -1.05 -11.44 -4.89
C LYS A 109 -1.96 -11.04 -6.06
N LEU A 110 -1.84 -11.78 -7.17
CA LEU A 110 -2.77 -11.66 -8.28
C LEU A 110 -4.12 -12.28 -7.87
N MET A 111 -5.22 -11.57 -8.12
CA MET A 111 -6.56 -12.09 -7.91
C MET A 111 -7.20 -12.40 -9.27
N GLU A 112 -7.98 -13.48 -9.31
CA GLU A 112 -8.75 -13.93 -10.49
C GLU A 112 -10.12 -13.24 -10.57
#